data_AF-A0A3D2JY83-F1
#
_entry.id   AF-A0A3D2JY83-F1
#
_cell.length_a   1.000
_cell.length_b   1.000
_cell.length_c   1.000
_cell.angle_alpha   90.00
_cell.angle_beta   90.00
_cell.angle_gamma   90.00
#
_symmetry.space_group_name_H-M   'P 1'
#
loop_
_entity.id
_entity.type
_entity.pdbx_description
1 polymer ?
#
loop_
_entity_poly.entity_id
_entity_poly.type
_entity_poly.pdbx_seq_one_letter_code
_entity_poly.pdbx_strand_id
1 'polypeptide(L)' 'SEEMRLPAEIWRRSPAAVKKLVVTEKEIVSVTVDPLQETADVDIENNYYPRRIIPSRIESFKSQGGGSLVGRDIMQD' A
#
# COMPACT_ATOMS: atom_id res chain seq x y z
N SER A 1 -16.30 -1.74 -7.21
CA SER A 1 -15.31 -2.56 -6.50
C SER A 1 -16.02 -3.76 -5.92
N GLU A 2 -15.36 -4.91 -5.89
CA GLU A 2 -15.86 -6.12 -5.22
C GLU A 2 -14.98 -6.37 -4.00
N GLU A 3 -15.57 -6.73 -2.86
CA GLU A 3 -14.85 -7.07 -1.65
C GLU A 3 -15.03 -8.56 -1.35
N MET A 4 -13.92 -9.28 -1.18
CA MET A 4 -13.92 -10.69 -0.80
C MET A 4 -13.26 -10.84 0.57
N ARG A 5 -14.00 -11.36 1.55
CA ARG A 5 -13.45 -11.68 2.87
C ARG A 5 -12.96 -13.12 2.89
N LEU A 6 -11.68 -13.29 3.26
CA LEU A 6 -11.09 -14.60 3.50
C LEU A 6 -11.10 -14.88 5.01
N PRO A 7 -11.61 -16.03 5.45
CA PRO A 7 -11.68 -16.36 6.87
C PRO A 7 -10.27 -16.70 7.40
N ALA A 8 -9.99 -16.43 8.68
CA ALA A 8 -8.68 -16.67 9.28
C ALA A 8 -8.25 -18.16 9.26
N GLU A 9 -9.21 -19.07 9.08
CA GLU A 9 -9.00 -20.50 8.97
C GLU A 9 -8.15 -20.90 7.78
N ILE A 10 -7.93 -20.03 6.78
CA ILE A 10 -7.02 -20.29 5.66
C ILE A 10 -5.60 -20.64 6.15
N TRP A 11 -5.18 -20.07 7.28
CA TRP A 11 -3.88 -20.32 7.90
C TRP A 11 -3.78 -21.68 8.58
N ARG A 12 -4.93 -22.33 8.89
CA ARG A 12 -4.93 -23.66 9.52
C ARG A 12 -4.41 -24.75 8.59
N ARG A 13 -4.62 -24.61 7.28
CA ARG A 13 -4.19 -25.60 6.29
C ARG A 13 -2.70 -25.49 5.98
N SER A 14 -2.15 -24.29 6.01
CA SER A 14 -0.73 -24.01 5.84
C SER A 14 -0.38 -22.68 6.50
N PRO A 15 0.37 -22.68 7.62
CA PRO A 15 0.69 -21.45 8.34
C PRO A 15 1.76 -20.61 7.64
N ALA A 16 2.59 -21.21 6.79
CA ALA A 16 3.72 -20.53 6.15
C ALA A 16 3.34 -19.85 4.83
N ALA A 17 2.45 -20.47 4.04
CA ALA A 17 2.06 -19.95 2.73
C ALA A 17 0.70 -20.48 2.30
N VAL A 18 -0.16 -19.57 1.84
CA VAL A 18 -1.50 -19.87 1.30
C VAL A 18 -1.59 -19.35 -0.13
N LYS A 19 -2.23 -20.14 -1.02
CA LYS A 19 -2.53 -19.73 -2.40
C LYS A 19 -4.03 -19.82 -2.63
N LYS A 20 -4.63 -18.75 -3.15
CA LYS A 20 -6.05 -18.67 -3.50
C LYS A 20 -6.20 -18.33 -4.98
N LEU A 21 -6.88 -19.19 -5.72
CA LEU A 21 -7.31 -18.89 -7.09
C LEU A 21 -8.63 -18.10 -7.02
N VAL A 22 -8.66 -16.95 -7.69
CA VAL A 22 -9.84 -16.11 -7.86
C VAL A 22 -10.13 -16.04 -9.35
N VAL A 23 -11.37 -16.34 -9.75
CA VAL A 23 -11.81 -16.31 -11.16
C VAL A 23 -12.94 -15.30 -11.24
N THR A 24 -12.80 -14.32 -12.13
CA THR A 24 -13.78 -13.27 -12.38
C THR A 24 -14.13 -13.24 -13.86
N GLU A 25 -15.38 -12.93 -14.19
CA GLU A 25 -15.81 -12.74 -15.59
C GLU A 25 -15.29 -11.41 -16.16
N LYS A 26 -15.07 -10.42 -15.28
CA LYS A 26 -14.54 -9.10 -15.62
C LYS A 26 -13.02 -9.07 -15.52
N GLU A 27 -12.41 -8.23 -16.34
CA GLU A 27 -10.97 -7.98 -16.31
C GLU A 27 -10.53 -7.36 -14.98
N ILE A 28 -9.44 -7.90 -14.41
CA ILE A 28 -8.89 -7.45 -13.14
C ILE A 28 -7.91 -6.30 -13.40
N VAL A 29 -8.33 -5.08 -13.08
CA VAL A 29 -7.48 -3.88 -13.21
C VAL A 29 -6.55 -3.71 -12.00
N SER A 30 -7.05 -4.00 -10.80
CA SER A 30 -6.26 -3.90 -9.57
C SER A 30 -6.75 -4.87 -8.50
N VAL A 31 -5.83 -5.29 -7.64
CA VAL A 31 -6.08 -6.09 -6.45
C VAL A 31 -5.42 -5.39 -5.27
N THR A 32 -6.15 -5.29 -4.16
CA THR A 32 -5.63 -4.81 -2.88
C THR A 32 -5.91 -5.87 -1.84
N VAL A 33 -4.85 -6.36 -1.20
CA VAL A 33 -4.92 -7.27 -0.08
C VAL A 33 -5.02 -6.44 1.20
N ASP A 34 -5.91 -6.85 2.11
CA ASP A 34 -6.11 -6.22 3.43
C ASP A 34 -6.18 -4.67 3.41
N PRO A 35 -7.16 -4.07 2.73
CA PRO A 35 -7.31 -2.61 2.66
C PRO A 35 -7.58 -1.95 4.02
N LEU A 36 -8.08 -2.73 5.00
CA LEU A 36 -8.43 -2.27 6.35
C LEU A 36 -7.31 -2.49 7.37
N GLN A 37 -6.19 -3.10 6.98
CA GLN A 37 -5.05 -3.42 7.85
C GLN A 37 -5.43 -4.28 9.06
N GLU A 38 -6.30 -5.27 8.84
CA GLU A 38 -6.75 -6.23 9.85
C GLU A 38 -5.62 -7.22 10.23
N THR A 39 -4.62 -7.42 9.37
CA THR A 39 -3.55 -8.42 9.53
C THR A 39 -2.31 -7.97 10.31
N ALA A 40 -2.28 -6.72 10.80
CA ALA A 40 -1.15 -6.15 11.54
C ALA A 40 0.23 -6.28 10.83
N ASP A 41 0.23 -6.36 9.50
CA ASP A 41 1.44 -6.37 8.69
C ASP A 41 2.10 -4.98 8.64
N VAL A 42 3.43 -4.96 8.50
CA VAL A 42 4.23 -3.73 8.45
C VAL A 42 4.46 -3.24 7.02
N ASP A 43 4.46 -4.15 6.04
CA ASP A 43 4.75 -3.83 4.64
C ASP A 43 3.48 -3.84 3.80
N ILE A 44 2.98 -2.63 3.49
CA ILE A 44 1.78 -2.44 2.68
C ILE A 44 2.14 -2.41 1.17
N GLU A 45 3.41 -2.26 0.80
CA GLU A 45 3.81 -2.09 -0.61
C GLU A 45 3.54 -3.35 -1.42
N ASN A 46 3.68 -4.51 -0.78
CA ASN A 46 3.45 -5.82 -1.40
C ASN A 46 1.96 -6.19 -1.55
N ASN A 47 1.05 -5.45 -0.91
CA ASN A 47 -0.39 -5.74 -0.89
C ASN A 47 -1.14 -5.24 -2.13
N TYR A 48 -0.44 -4.57 -3.05
CA TYR A 48 -1.04 -4.02 -4.28
C TYR A 48 -0.56 -4.74 -5.53
N TYR A 49 -1.51 -5.07 -6.39
CA TYR A 49 -1.27 -5.51 -7.75
C TYR A 49 -2.08 -4.64 -8.72
N PRO A 50 -1.46 -4.01 -9.73
CA PRO A 50 -0.01 -3.84 -9.91
C PRO A 50 0.64 -3.08 -8.75
N ARG A 51 1.95 -3.26 -8.57
CA ARG A 51 2.70 -2.55 -7.51
C ARG A 51 2.64 -1.05 -7.73
N ARG A 52 2.47 -0.29 -6.65
CA ARG A 52 2.42 1.18 -6.65
C ARG A 52 3.48 1.74 -5.71
N ILE A 53 4.03 2.90 -6.06
CA ILE A 53 4.98 3.61 -5.19
C ILE A 53 4.15 4.28 -4.10
N ILE A 54 4.32 3.83 -2.85
CA ILE A 54 3.68 4.43 -1.68
C ILE A 54 4.74 5.29 -0.99
N PRO A 55 4.60 6.61 -0.95
CA PRO A 55 5.57 7.44 -0.26
C PRO A 55 5.55 7.11 1.23
N SER A 56 6.73 7.00 1.85
CA SER A 56 6.81 6.83 3.29
C SER A 56 6.20 8.05 4.00
N ARG A 57 5.72 7.88 5.24
CA ARG A 57 5.16 9.01 6.02
C ARG A 57 6.18 10.14 6.21
N ILE A 58 7.46 9.77 6.36
CA ILE A 58 8.57 10.71 6.56
C ILE A 58 8.86 11.49 5.29
N GLU A 59 8.87 10.84 4.12
CA GLU A 59 9.06 11.51 2.84
C GLU A 59 7.86 12.38 2.48
N SER A 60 6.65 11.93 2.79
CA SER A 60 5.42 12.71 2.62
C SER A 60 5.49 14.01 3.45
N PHE A 61 5.95 13.93 4.70
CA PHE A 61 6.16 15.10 5.56
C PHE A 61 7.22 16.06 4.99
N LYS A 62 8.34 15.55 4.47
CA LYS A 62 9.40 16.37 3.85
C LYS A 62 8.98 17.00 2.53
N SER A 63 8.04 16.40 1.80
CA SER A 63 7.56 16.90 0.50
C SER A 63 6.69 18.16 0.61
N GLN A 64 6.21 18.52 1.81
CA GLN A 64 5.67 19.85 2.08
C GLN A 64 6.81 20.88 2.12
N GLY A 65 7.41 21.13 0.96
CA GLY A 65 8.26 22.29 0.73
C GLY A 65 7.42 23.54 0.96
N GLY A 66 7.73 24.27 2.03
CA GLY A 66 7.07 25.51 2.39
C GLY A 66 7.09 26.48 1.21
N GLY A 67 5.91 26.87 0.74
CA GLY A 67 5.70 27.99 -0.19
C GLY A 67 6.02 29.35 0.43
N SER A 68 7.08 29.42 1.23
CA SER A 68 7.60 30.65 1.81
C SER A 68 8.88 31.01 1.07
N LEU A 69 8.86 32.15 0.38
CA LEU A 69 9.99 32.77 -0.31
C LEU A 69 11.14 33.20 0.64
N VAL A 70 11.11 32.80 1.91
CA VAL A 70 12.02 33.24 2.98
C VAL A 70 13.38 32.51 2.95
N GLY A 71 13.55 31.52 2.07
CA GLY A 71 14.79 30.75 1.91
C GLY A 71 15.65 31.11 0.70
N ARG A 72 15.52 32.32 0.11
CA ARG A 72 16.54 32.81 -0.82
C ARG A 72 17.72 33.26 0.01
N ASP A 73 18.75 32.44 0.11
CA ASP A 73 20.04 32.85 0.66
C ASP A 73 20.56 34.04 -0.17
N ILE A 74 20.62 35.22 0.45
CA ILE A 74 21.02 36.50 -0.16
C ILE A 74 22.51 36.78 0.11
N MET A 75 23.26 35.83 0.67
CA MET A 75 24.66 35.99 1.07
C MET A 75 25.63 35.31 0.08
N GLN A 76 25.23 35.15 -1.18
CA GLN A 76 26.10 34.67 -2.26
C GLN A 76 25.97 35.48 -3.56
N ASP A 77 25.77 36.81 -3.44
CA ASP A 77 26.17 37.77 -4.50
C ASP A 77 27.49 38.46 -4.09
#